data_AF-A0A496KYJ2-F1
#
_entry.id   AF-A0A496KYJ2-F1
#
_cell.length_a   1.000
_cell.length_b   1.000
_cell.length_c   1.000
_cell.angle_alpha   90.00
_cell.angle_beta   90.00
_cell.angle_gamma   90.00
#
_symmetry.space_group_name_H-M   'P 1'
#
loop_
_entity.id
_entity.type
_entity.pdbx_description
1 polymer ?
#
loop_
_entity_poly.entity_id
_entity_poly.type
_entity_poly.pdbx_seq_one_letter_code
_entity_poly.pdbx_strand_id
1 'polypeptide(L)'
;MIDTTLIINFIRELFSLQTRLPLLFTSFYFWAFFALVFSGIALFGSKVLLRNTFLMFCGLFFYFKTSGFFVLVLIFAILLNYLCAKAITVARTERGGKVRLIIGLVVNILLLCY
;
A
#
# COMPACT_ATOMS: atom_id res chain seq x y z
N MET A 1 -19.38 -8.44 -28.42
CA MET A 1 -20.23 -8.64 -27.22
C MET A 1 -19.26 -8.73 -26.05
N ILE A 2 -19.27 -7.78 -25.11
CA ILE A 2 -18.38 -7.88 -23.94
C ILE A 2 -18.95 -9.00 -23.07
N ASP A 3 -18.21 -10.09 -22.92
CA ASP A 3 -18.62 -11.22 -22.09
C ASP A 3 -18.68 -10.78 -20.63
N THR A 4 -19.89 -10.50 -20.14
CA THR A 4 -20.16 -10.07 -18.76
C THR A 4 -19.67 -11.09 -17.74
N THR A 5 -19.57 -12.36 -18.14
CA THR A 5 -18.98 -13.46 -17.37
C THR A 5 -17.51 -13.20 -17.01
N LEU A 6 -16.73 -12.59 -17.90
CA LEU A 6 -15.32 -12.26 -17.67
C LEU A 6 -15.17 -11.19 -16.59
N ILE A 7 -16.03 -10.17 -16.61
CA ILE A 7 -16.04 -9.10 -15.60
C ILE A 7 -16.43 -9.66 -14.22
N ILE A 8 -17.45 -10.51 -14.17
CA ILE A 8 -17.90 -11.13 -12.92
C ILE A 8 -16.81 -12.03 -12.34
N ASN A 9 -16.13 -12.81 -13.19
CA ASN A 9 -15.01 -13.66 -12.77
C ASN A 9 -13.83 -12.81 -12.27
N PHE A 10 -13.51 -11.71 -12.95
CA PHE A 10 -12.49 -10.76 -12.50
C PHE A 10 -12.78 -10.20 -11.10
N ILE A 11 -14.01 -9.73 -10.86
CA ILE A 11 -14.38 -9.19 -9.54
C ILE A 11 -14.36 -10.29 -8.46
N ARG A 12 -14.83 -11.50 -8.79
CA ARG A 12 -14.78 -12.64 -7.86
C ARG A 12 -13.35 -13.01 -7.47
N GLU A 13 -12.43 -13.08 -8.43
CA GLU A 13 -11.01 -13.34 -8.18
C GLU A 13 -10.35 -12.18 -7.41
N LEU A 14 -10.70 -10.94 -7.74
CA LEU A 14 -10.19 -9.76 -7.05
C LEU A 14 -10.58 -9.77 -5.57
N PHE A 15 -11.79 -10.20 -5.19
CA PHE A 15 -12.19 -10.27 -3.78
C PHE A 15 -12.04 -11.67 -3.13
N SER A 16 -11.66 -12.69 -3.90
CA SER A 16 -11.38 -14.04 -3.40
C SER A 16 -10.25 -14.05 -2.38
N LEU A 17 -10.46 -14.61 -1.18
CA LEU A 17 -9.41 -14.80 -0.17
C LEU A 17 -8.46 -15.97 -0.52
N GLN A 18 -8.77 -16.77 -1.55
CA GLN A 18 -7.94 -17.90 -1.95
C GLN A 18 -6.81 -17.46 -2.91
N THR A 19 -5.57 -17.63 -2.45
CA THR A 19 -4.32 -17.25 -3.11
C THR A 19 -3.92 -18.16 -4.27
N ARG A 20 -4.86 -18.72 -5.04
CA ARG A 20 -4.51 -19.66 -6.13
C ARG A 20 -3.79 -18.97 -7.30
N LEU A 21 -4.03 -17.68 -7.49
CA LEU A 21 -3.22 -16.82 -8.37
C LEU A 21 -3.00 -15.49 -7.65
N PRO A 22 -1.82 -15.24 -7.06
CA PRO A 22 -1.46 -13.89 -6.63
C PRO A 22 -1.57 -12.93 -7.81
N LEU A 23 -1.78 -11.64 -7.56
CA LEU A 23 -1.69 -10.59 -8.59
C LEU A 23 -0.23 -10.43 -9.07
N LEU A 24 0.31 -11.49 -9.68
CA LEU A 24 1.63 -11.55 -10.26
C LEU A 24 1.68 -10.61 -11.45
N PHE A 25 2.82 -9.94 -11.63
CA PHE A 25 3.06 -9.03 -12.74
C PHE A 25 2.89 -9.67 -14.13
N THR A 26 2.99 -11.01 -14.21
CA THR A 26 2.81 -11.80 -15.43
C THR A 26 1.34 -12.10 -15.77
N SER A 27 0.42 -11.85 -14.84
CA SER A 27 -0.99 -12.22 -14.95
C SER A 27 -1.82 -11.08 -15.56
N PHE A 28 -2.80 -11.41 -16.41
CA PHE A 28 -3.73 -10.42 -16.97
C PHE A 28 -4.50 -9.65 -15.87
N TYR A 29 -4.80 -10.31 -14.75
CA TYR A 29 -5.51 -9.72 -13.62
C TYR A 29 -4.75 -8.53 -13.00
N PHE A 30 -3.41 -8.54 -13.04
CA PHE A 30 -2.58 -7.40 -12.59
C PHE A 30 -2.81 -6.17 -13.45
N TRP A 31 -2.73 -6.31 -14.77
CA TRP A 31 -2.88 -5.19 -15.70
C TRP A 31 -4.30 -4.62 -15.68
N ALA A 32 -5.31 -5.48 -15.52
CA ALA A 32 -6.70 -5.05 -15.33
C ALA A 32 -6.91 -4.28 -14.01
N PHE A 33 -6.35 -4.75 -12.90
CA PHE A 33 -6.35 -4.02 -11.63
C PHE A 33 -5.60 -2.69 -11.73
N PHE A 34 -4.43 -2.68 -12.37
CA PHE A 34 -3.64 -1.47 -12.56
C PHE A 34 -4.36 -0.44 -13.43
N ALA A 35 -4.98 -0.85 -14.53
CA ALA A 35 -5.81 0.01 -15.37
C ALA A 35 -6.98 0.61 -14.57
N LEU A 36 -7.62 -0.17 -13.70
CA LEU A 36 -8.66 0.32 -12.79
C LEU A 36 -8.09 1.39 -11.83
N VAL A 37 -6.94 1.15 -11.22
CA VAL A 37 -6.28 2.13 -10.33
C VAL A 37 -5.96 3.43 -11.10
N PHE A 38 -5.39 3.34 -12.30
CA PHE A 38 -5.10 4.50 -13.13
C PHE A 38 -6.35 5.28 -13.53
N SER A 39 -7.44 4.58 -13.85
CA SER A 39 -8.73 5.22 -14.11
C SER A 39 -9.24 5.98 -12.87
N GLY A 40 -9.07 5.42 -11.67
CA GLY A 40 -9.40 6.10 -10.42
C GLY A 40 -8.55 7.36 -10.20
N ILE A 41 -7.24 7.30 -10.45
CA ILE A 41 -6.35 8.47 -10.35
C ILE A 41 -6.76 9.57 -11.34
N ALA A 42 -7.12 9.20 -12.57
CA ALA A 42 -7.58 10.14 -13.59
C ALA A 42 -8.86 10.88 -13.16
N LEU A 43 -9.77 10.20 -12.45
CA LEU A 43 -11.00 10.81 -11.93
C LEU A 43 -10.76 11.71 -10.71
N PHE A 44 -9.84 11.34 -9.81
CA PHE A 44 -9.59 12.07 -8.55
C PHE A 44 -8.38 13.01 -8.58
N GLY A 45 -7.83 13.29 -9.77
CA GLY A 45 -6.56 14.00 -9.94
C GLY A 45 -6.46 15.38 -9.27
N SER A 46 -7.59 16.07 -9.08
CA SER A 46 -7.63 17.43 -8.52
C SER A 46 -7.50 17.49 -6.98
N LYS A 47 -7.80 16.40 -6.26
CA LYS A 47 -7.78 16.37 -4.79
C LYS A 47 -6.62 15.54 -4.26
N VAL A 48 -5.53 16.21 -3.86
CA VAL A 48 -4.29 15.57 -3.41
C VAL A 48 -4.52 14.57 -2.27
N LEU A 49 -5.31 14.94 -1.26
CA LEU A 49 -5.59 14.04 -0.13
C LEU A 49 -6.32 12.77 -0.59
N LEU A 50 -7.37 12.92 -1.40
CA LEU A 50 -8.15 11.79 -1.90
C LEU A 50 -7.33 10.87 -2.78
N ARG A 51 -6.51 11.43 -3.67
CA ARG A 51 -5.58 10.69 -4.53
C ARG A 51 -4.58 9.89 -3.70
N ASN A 52 -3.96 10.50 -2.70
CA ASN A 52 -2.95 9.84 -1.87
C ASN A 52 -3.57 8.73 -1.01
N THR A 53 -4.74 8.97 -0.42
CA THR A 53 -5.47 7.96 0.35
C THR A 53 -5.92 6.80 -0.54
N PHE A 54 -6.44 7.08 -1.73
CA PHE A 54 -6.80 6.06 -2.72
C PHE A 54 -5.59 5.18 -3.09
N LEU A 55 -4.47 5.82 -3.46
CA LEU A 55 -3.22 5.12 -3.78
C LEU A 55 -2.72 4.26 -2.62
N MET A 56 -2.80 4.76 -1.39
CA MET A 56 -2.42 4.01 -0.19
C MET A 56 -3.28 2.75 -0.03
N PHE A 57 -4.61 2.86 -0.13
CA PHE A 57 -5.51 1.70 -0.02
C PHE A 57 -5.31 0.70 -1.15
N CYS A 58 -5.17 1.16 -2.40
CA CYS A 58 -4.88 0.29 -3.53
C CYS A 58 -3.55 -0.43 -3.37
N GLY A 59 -2.51 0.26 -2.89
CA GLY A 59 -1.21 -0.33 -2.60
C GLY A 59 -1.27 -1.37 -1.48
N LEU A 60 -1.97 -1.06 -0.38
CA LEU A 60 -2.18 -2.02 0.72
C LEU A 60 -2.96 -3.25 0.28
N PHE A 61 -4.01 -3.06 -0.52
CA PHE A 61 -4.81 -4.14 -1.07
C PHE A 61 -3.97 -5.05 -1.98
N PHE A 62 -3.19 -4.45 -2.89
CA PHE A 62 -2.29 -5.18 -3.76
C PHE A 62 -1.23 -5.97 -2.96
N TYR A 63 -0.64 -5.35 -1.94
CA TYR A 63 0.35 -6.00 -1.08
C TYR A 63 -0.26 -7.16 -0.28
N PHE A 64 -1.48 -6.99 0.25
CA PHE A 64 -2.20 -8.07 0.94
C PHE A 64 -2.44 -9.28 0.02
N LYS A 65 -2.76 -9.04 -1.25
CA LYS A 65 -2.98 -10.12 -2.22
C LYS A 65 -1.70 -10.87 -2.62
N THR A 66 -0.55 -10.19 -2.58
CA THR A 66 0.73 -10.79 -2.99
C THR A 66 1.48 -11.42 -1.82
N SER A 67 1.46 -10.79 -0.65
CA SER A 67 2.25 -11.16 0.53
C SER A 67 1.40 -11.62 1.72
N GLY A 68 0.07 -11.63 1.60
CA GLY A 68 -0.83 -12.11 2.66
C GLY A 68 -0.69 -11.32 3.96
N PHE A 69 -0.46 -12.03 5.07
CA PHE A 69 -0.43 -11.47 6.42
C PHE A 69 0.72 -10.47 6.67
N PHE A 70 1.78 -10.52 5.87
CA PHE A 70 2.89 -9.55 5.94
C PHE A 70 2.42 -8.10 5.71
N VAL A 71 1.21 -7.86 5.19
CA VAL A 71 0.62 -6.52 5.10
C VAL A 71 0.54 -5.83 6.47
N LEU A 72 0.41 -6.58 7.57
CA LEU A 72 0.37 -6.00 8.91
C LEU A 72 1.72 -5.40 9.29
N VAL A 73 2.82 -6.04 8.89
CA VAL A 73 4.18 -5.51 9.07
C VAL A 73 4.35 -4.22 8.27
N LEU A 74 3.82 -4.17 7.05
CA LEU A 74 3.81 -2.95 6.22
C LEU A 74 2.98 -1.82 6.85
N ILE A 75 1.78 -2.10 7.34
CA ILE A 75 0.93 -1.13 8.02
C ILE A 75 1.63 -0.61 9.28
N PHE A 76 2.24 -1.51 10.05
CA PHE A 76 3.02 -1.15 11.23
C PHE A 76 4.20 -0.23 10.87
N ALA A 77 4.94 -0.55 9.80
CA ALA A 77 6.04 0.29 9.31
C ALA A 77 5.55 1.68 8.87
N ILE A 78 4.42 1.77 8.16
CA ILE A 78 3.81 3.06 7.75
C ILE A 78 3.46 3.89 8.99
N LEU A 79 2.81 3.29 9.99
CA LEU A 79 2.40 3.98 11.21
C LEU A 79 3.60 4.43 12.04
N LEU A 80 4.60 3.57 12.22
CA LEU A 80 5.85 3.93 12.90
C LEU A 80 6.55 5.10 12.22
N ASN A 81 6.71 5.04 10.90
CA ASN A 81 7.33 6.13 10.14
C ASN A 81 6.57 7.44 10.28
N TYR A 82 5.23 7.40 10.23
CA TYR A 82 4.40 8.58 10.46
C TYR A 82 4.57 9.15 11.87
N LEU A 83 4.57 8.30 12.90
CA LEU A 83 4.76 8.72 14.29
C LEU A 83 6.16 9.27 14.53
N CYS A 84 7.20 8.65 13.98
CA CYS A 84 8.58 9.14 14.03
C CYS A 84 8.70 10.52 13.36
N ALA A 85 8.15 10.69 12.16
CA ALA A 85 8.15 11.98 11.46
C ALA A 85 7.43 13.06 12.28
N LYS A 86 6.24 12.75 12.83
CA LYS A 86 5.51 13.67 13.70
C LYS A 86 6.31 14.00 14.97
N ALA A 87 6.93 13.01 15.61
CA ALA A 87 7.76 13.21 16.79
C ALA A 87 9.00 14.08 16.52
N ILE A 88 9.55 14.02 15.31
CA ILE A 88 10.63 14.91 14.84
C ILE A 88 10.12 16.34 14.69
N THR A 89 8.93 16.57 14.11
CA THR A 89 8.38 17.94 13.95
C THR A 89 8.08 18.64 15.28
N VAL A 90 7.81 17.88 16.34
CA VAL A 90 7.57 18.41 17.70
C VAL A 90 8.90 18.64 18.46
N ALA A 91 10.03 18.20 17.90
CA ALA A 91 11.35 18.38 18.51
C ALA A 91 11.73 19.87 18.58
N ARG A 92 11.84 20.43 19.80
CA ARG A 92 12.34 21.79 20.02
C ARG A 92 13.86 21.93 19.87
N THR A 93 14.59 20.82 19.81
CA THR A 93 16.06 20.80 19.75
C THR A 93 16.56 19.89 18.63
N GLU A 94 17.60 20.32 17.90
CA GLU A 94 18.20 19.53 16.81
C GLU A 94 18.65 18.13 17.27
N ARG A 95 19.27 18.04 18.45
CA ARG A 95 19.74 16.76 19.02
C ARG A 95 18.58 15.79 19.28
N GLY A 96 17.47 16.30 19.81
CA GLY A 96 16.28 15.47 20.04
C GLY A 96 15.62 15.02 18.73
N GLY A 97 15.67 15.83 17.67
CA GLY A 97 15.22 15.42 16.33
C GLY A 97 16.07 14.28 15.77
N LYS A 98 17.41 14.41 15.85
CA LYS A 98 18.36 13.39 15.38
C LYS A 98 18.20 12.04 16.08
N VAL A 99 18.05 12.01 17.41
CA VAL A 99 17.85 10.75 18.15
C VAL A 99 16.58 10.03 17.72
N ARG A 100 15.46 10.75 17.57
CA ARG A 100 14.20 10.17 17.10
C ARG A 100 14.28 9.63 15.68
N LEU A 101 15.03 10.31 14.80
CA LEU A 101 15.30 9.85 13.45
C LEU A 101 16.12 8.54 13.45
N ILE A 102 17.19 8.48 14.24
CA ILE A 102 18.02 7.27 14.38
C ILE A 102 17.19 6.09 14.89
N ILE A 103 16.36 6.30 15.92
CA ILE A 103 15.46 5.25 16.44
C ILE A 103 14.51 4.75 15.34
N GLY A 104 13.86 5.65 14.60
CA GLY A 104 12.98 5.28 13.50
C GLY A 104 13.71 4.51 12.40
N LEU A 105 14.92 4.92 12.05
CA LEU A 105 15.76 4.25 11.06
C LEU A 105 16.14 2.84 11.50
N VAL A 106 16.62 2.67 12.75
CA VAL A 106 17.00 1.37 13.30
C VAL A 106 15.81 0.42 13.29
N VAL A 107 14.62 0.86 13.69
CA VAL A 107 13.43 0.02 13.66
C VAL A 107 13.06 -0.40 12.23
N ASN A 108 13.16 0.48 11.22
CA ASN A 108 12.94 0.10 9.83
C ASN A 108 13.96 -0.92 9.33
N ILE A 109 15.24 -0.76 9.68
CA ILE A 109 16.30 -1.70 9.28
C ILE A 109 16.05 -3.07 9.93
N LEU A 110 15.69 -3.11 11.21
CA LEU A 110 15.35 -4.37 11.91
C LEU A 110 14.12 -5.03 11.27
N LEU A 111 13.13 -4.26 10.87
CA LEU A 111 11.95 -4.74 10.17
C LEU A 111 12.27 -5.25 8.76
N LEU A 112 13.33 -4.74 8.12
CA LEU A 112 13.85 -5.24 6.84
C LEU A 112 14.65 -6.55 6.99
N CYS A 113 15.22 -6.80 8.17
CA CYS A 113 15.92 -8.05 8.48
C CYS A 113 14.97 -9.23 8.72
N TYR A 114 13.68 -8.96 8.87
CA TYR A 114 12.60 -9.96 8.94
C TYR A 114 12.10 -10.29 7.55
#